data_AF-A0A2V6T9X6-F1
#
_entry.id   AF-A0A2V6T9X6-F1
#
_cell.length_a   1.000
_cell.length_b   1.000
_cell.length_c   1.000
_cell.angle_alpha   90.00
_cell.angle_beta   90.00
_cell.angle_gamma   90.00
#
_symmetry.space_group_name_H-M   'P 1'
#
loop_
_entity.id
_entity.type
_entity.pdbx_description
1 polymer ?
#
loop_
_entity_poly.entity_id
_entity_poly.type
_entity_poly.pdbx_seq_one_letter_code
_entity_poly.pdbx_strand_id
1 'polypeptide(L)'
;LQIGWSSGDLAAVRAHLSDEMAVALDGDLARLRSQGRVNRVEDVQVESAQVTEAWQEYGRDLVTVRFRVRDLDYTLDQTGQLVEGSRTVPTAFEEYWTFVRPVGPNGWRLGAIQQPPA
;
A
#
# COMPACT_ATOMS: atom_id res chain seq x y z
N LEU A 1 -1.21 -6.89 0.52
CA LEU A 1 -0.94 -5.68 1.31
C LEU A 1 -2.16 -5.25 2.10
N GLN A 2 -3.27 -4.95 1.44
CA GLN A 2 -4.55 -4.54 2.02
C GLN A 2 -5.01 -5.34 3.26
N ILE A 3 -5.05 -6.68 3.18
CA ILE A 3 -5.50 -7.50 4.32
C ILE A 3 -4.60 -7.29 5.54
N GLY A 4 -3.29 -7.18 5.33
CA GLY A 4 -2.34 -6.91 6.42
C GLY A 4 -2.43 -5.49 6.95
N TRP A 5 -2.71 -4.52 6.08
CA TRP A 5 -2.95 -3.13 6.51
C TRP A 5 -4.23 -3.02 7.36
N SER A 6 -5.35 -3.54 6.85
CA SER A 6 -6.66 -3.50 7.52
C SER A 6 -6.69 -4.31 8.82
N SER A 7 -5.85 -5.35 8.97
CA SER A 7 -5.66 -6.06 10.24
C SER A 7 -4.70 -5.36 11.20
N GLY A 8 -3.95 -4.37 10.71
CA GLY A 8 -2.82 -3.76 11.38
C GLY A 8 -1.59 -4.67 11.47
N ASP A 9 -1.57 -5.82 10.81
CA ASP A 9 -0.46 -6.77 10.87
C ASP A 9 0.05 -7.12 9.47
N LEU A 10 1.29 -6.70 9.18
CA LEU A 10 1.95 -6.93 7.90
C LEU A 10 2.70 -8.26 7.83
N ALA A 11 2.65 -9.11 8.86
CA ALA A 11 3.38 -10.39 8.88
C ALA A 11 3.10 -11.25 7.65
N ALA A 12 1.83 -11.32 7.23
CA ALA A 12 1.41 -12.11 6.06
C ALA A 12 1.96 -11.58 4.71
N VAL A 13 2.39 -10.31 4.65
CA VAL A 13 2.86 -9.66 3.42
C VAL A 13 4.33 -9.27 3.47
N ARG A 14 5.01 -9.48 4.60
CA ARG A 14 6.39 -9.05 4.84
C ARG A 14 7.38 -9.51 3.78
N ALA A 15 7.22 -10.73 3.27
CA ALA A 15 8.08 -11.30 2.23
C ALA A 15 8.00 -10.56 0.88
N HIS A 16 6.91 -9.80 0.66
CA HIS A 16 6.68 -9.01 -0.55
C HIS A 16 7.13 -7.54 -0.41
N LEU A 17 7.66 -7.14 0.75
CA LEU A 17 8.08 -5.77 1.03
C LEU A 17 9.62 -5.69 1.08
N SER A 18 10.18 -4.58 0.60
CA SER A 18 11.55 -4.21 0.96
C SER A 18 11.61 -3.95 2.47
N ASP A 19 12.82 -3.93 3.02
CA ASP A 19 12.99 -3.70 4.46
C ASP A 19 12.59 -2.26 4.82
N GLU A 20 12.91 -1.31 3.96
CA GLU A 20 12.52 0.10 4.08
C GLU A 20 11.00 0.28 4.02
N MET A 21 10.33 -0.40 3.08
CA MET A 21 8.89 -0.34 2.94
C MET A 21 8.17 -0.99 4.13
N ALA A 22 8.70 -2.10 4.66
CA ALA A 22 8.16 -2.70 5.88
C ALA A 22 8.25 -1.74 7.07
N VAL A 23 9.41 -1.09 7.27
CA VAL A 23 9.60 -0.09 8.35
C VAL A 23 8.65 1.09 8.19
N ALA A 24 8.48 1.61 6.97
CA ALA A 24 7.57 2.72 6.70
C ALA A 24 6.11 2.38 7.06
N LEU A 25 5.61 1.25 6.55
CA LEU A 25 4.23 0.82 6.79
C LEU A 25 3.99 0.43 8.25
N ASP A 26 4.95 -0.21 8.92
CA ASP A 26 4.87 -0.48 10.36
C ASP A 26 4.81 0.83 11.17
N GLY A 27 5.55 1.85 10.76
CA GLY A 27 5.50 3.20 11.33
C GLY A 27 4.12 3.84 11.21
N ASP A 28 3.49 3.76 10.03
CA ASP A 28 2.14 4.27 9.82
C ASP A 28 1.08 3.52 10.64
N LEU A 29 1.19 2.19 10.72
CA LEU A 29 0.32 1.38 11.56
C LEU A 29 0.51 1.70 13.05
N ALA A 30 1.74 1.91 13.50
CA ALA A 30 2.04 2.34 14.86
C ALA A 30 1.46 3.72 15.17
N ARG A 31 1.54 4.67 14.21
CA ARG A 31 0.93 5.99 14.33
C ARG A 31 -0.59 5.88 14.48
N LEU A 32 -1.27 5.12 13.62
CA LEU A 32 -2.71 4.89 13.72
C LEU A 32 -3.09 4.31 15.09
N ARG A 33 -2.37 3.27 15.54
CA ARG A 33 -2.57 2.67 16.87
C ARG A 33 -2.39 3.67 18.01
N SER A 34 -1.36 4.51 17.96
CA SER A 34 -1.10 5.53 18.98
C SER A 34 -2.22 6.57 19.09
N GLN A 35 -2.94 6.78 17.98
CA GLN A 35 -4.11 7.65 17.90
C GLN A 35 -5.42 6.92 18.27
N GLY A 36 -5.35 5.63 18.62
CA GLY A 36 -6.54 4.82 18.85
C GLY A 36 -7.36 4.58 17.59
N ARG A 37 -6.71 4.60 16.42
CA ARG A 37 -7.36 4.52 15.12
C ARG A 37 -6.97 3.22 14.41
N VAL A 38 -7.91 2.72 13.61
CA VAL A 38 -7.67 1.62 12.67
C VAL A 38 -8.20 2.04 11.31
N ASN A 39 -7.33 2.06 10.32
CA ASN A 39 -7.73 2.27 8.93
C ASN A 39 -8.16 0.94 8.31
N ARG A 40 -9.20 0.98 7.47
CA ARG A 40 -9.79 -0.16 6.78
C ARG A 40 -9.92 0.19 5.32
N VAL A 41 -9.34 -0.67 4.50
CA VAL A 41 -9.48 -0.66 3.05
C VAL A 41 -10.25 -1.92 2.66
N GLU A 42 -11.39 -1.76 2.01
CA GLU A 42 -12.35 -2.80 1.62
C GLU A 42 -12.85 -2.60 0.18
N ASP A 43 -13.48 -3.63 -0.42
CA ASP A 43 -14.01 -3.58 -1.81
C ASP A 43 -13.03 -2.99 -2.84
N VAL A 44 -11.76 -3.40 -2.78
CA VAL A 44 -10.73 -2.93 -3.71
C VAL A 44 -10.94 -3.50 -5.09
N GLN A 45 -11.01 -2.60 -6.07
CA GLN A 45 -11.15 -2.92 -7.48
C GLN A 45 -10.03 -2.23 -8.26
N VAL A 46 -9.17 -3.03 -8.87
CA VAL A 46 -8.13 -2.53 -9.79
C VAL A 46 -8.77 -2.30 -11.15
N GLU A 47 -8.94 -1.04 -11.52
CA GLU A 47 -9.52 -0.63 -12.82
C GLU A 47 -8.47 -0.76 -13.93
N SER A 48 -7.22 -0.42 -13.64
CA SER A 48 -6.10 -0.61 -14.58
C SER A 48 -4.77 -0.75 -13.86
N ALA A 49 -3.82 -1.42 -14.51
CA ALA A 49 -2.43 -1.54 -14.09
C ALA A 49 -1.53 -1.36 -15.31
N GLN A 50 -0.61 -0.39 -15.27
CA GLN A 50 0.25 -0.06 -16.39
C GLN A 50 1.69 0.16 -15.91
N VAL A 51 2.66 -0.52 -16.52
CA VAL A 51 4.07 -0.21 -16.33
C VAL A 51 4.35 1.18 -16.93
N THR A 52 4.79 2.12 -16.10
CA THR A 52 5.13 3.49 -16.53
C THR A 52 6.63 3.68 -16.67
N GLU A 53 7.42 2.95 -15.87
CA GLU A 53 8.87 3.03 -15.87
C GLU A 53 9.46 1.64 -15.66
N ALA A 54 10.60 1.38 -16.30
CA ALA A 54 11.42 0.21 -16.07
C ALA A 54 12.88 0.60 -16.26
N TRP A 55 13.70 0.39 -15.24
CA TRP A 55 15.11 0.76 -15.27
C TRP A 55 15.96 -0.16 -14.41
N GLN A 56 17.28 0.00 -14.55
CA GLN A 56 18.27 -0.64 -13.70
C GLN A 56 19.12 0.44 -13.03
N GLU A 57 19.37 0.28 -11.74
CA GLU A 57 20.32 1.11 -10.99
C GLU A 57 21.02 0.26 -9.93
N TYR A 58 22.32 0.50 -9.71
CA TYR A 58 23.08 -0.10 -8.60
C TYR A 58 22.89 -1.63 -8.43
N GLY A 59 22.81 -2.38 -9.54
CA GLY A 59 22.63 -3.84 -9.52
C GLY A 59 21.22 -4.32 -9.19
N ARG A 60 20.21 -3.44 -9.30
CA ARG A 60 18.79 -3.73 -9.08
C ARG A 60 17.99 -3.48 -10.36
N ASP A 61 17.00 -4.33 -10.60
CA ASP A 61 15.92 -4.06 -11.55
C ASP A 61 14.79 -3.33 -10.81
N LEU A 62 14.22 -2.29 -11.42
CA LEU A 62 13.10 -1.53 -10.90
C LEU A 62 12.02 -1.39 -11.95
N VAL A 63 10.76 -1.46 -11.49
CA VAL A 63 9.58 -1.26 -12.33
C VAL A 63 8.57 -0.44 -11.54
N THR A 64 8.12 0.67 -12.10
CA THR A 64 6.97 1.43 -11.57
C THR A 64 5.72 1.00 -12.32
N VAL A 65 4.70 0.60 -11.56
CA VAL A 65 3.36 0.31 -12.07
C VAL A 65 2.40 1.38 -11.55
N ARG A 66 1.73 2.07 -12.47
CA ARG A 66 0.57 2.88 -12.14
C ARG A 66 -0.66 1.99 -12.03
N PHE A 67 -1.30 2.03 -10.87
CA PHE A 67 -2.60 1.46 -10.63
C PHE A 67 -3.66 2.56 -10.63
N ARG A 68 -4.80 2.27 -11.25
CA ARG A 68 -6.03 3.01 -11.01
C ARG A 68 -6.94 2.10 -10.19
N VAL A 69 -7.30 2.53 -9.01
CA VAL A 69 -8.01 1.72 -8.02
C VAL A 69 -9.27 2.45 -7.58
N ARG A 70 -10.30 1.67 -7.28
CA ARG A 70 -11.49 2.12 -6.58
C ARG A 70 -11.69 1.25 -5.35
N ASP A 71 -11.87 1.85 -4.18
CA ASP A 71 -12.08 1.11 -2.94
C ASP A 71 -12.95 1.86 -1.93
N LEU A 72 -13.25 1.19 -0.81
CA LEU A 72 -13.79 1.78 0.40
C LEU A 72 -12.65 1.96 1.40
N ASP A 73 -12.21 3.21 1.57
CA ASP A 73 -11.24 3.61 2.59
C ASP A 73 -11.94 4.36 3.72
N TYR A 74 -11.80 3.86 4.94
CA TYR A 74 -12.33 4.50 6.14
C TYR A 74 -11.51 4.20 7.39
N THR A 75 -11.55 5.15 8.34
CA THR A 75 -10.87 5.01 9.64
C THR A 75 -11.88 4.95 10.77
N LEU A 76 -11.67 4.01 11.68
CA LEU A 76 -12.44 3.83 12.91
C LEU A 76 -11.62 4.24 14.13
N ASP A 77 -12.29 4.74 15.16
CA ASP A 77 -11.69 4.89 16.49
C ASP A 77 -11.75 3.58 17.30
N GLN A 78 -11.28 3.63 18.55
CA GLN A 78 -11.26 2.49 19.48
C GLN A 78 -12.65 1.95 19.83
N THR A 79 -13.70 2.76 19.68
CA THR A 79 -15.10 2.36 19.93
C THR A 79 -15.74 1.72 18.69
N GLY A 80 -15.04 1.74 17.55
CA GLY A 80 -15.55 1.29 16.25
C GLY A 80 -16.37 2.34 15.52
N GLN A 81 -16.38 3.59 16.00
CA GLN A 81 -17.06 4.70 15.34
C GLN A 81 -16.25 5.17 14.13
N LEU A 82 -16.95 5.46 13.03
CA LEU A 82 -16.36 6.08 11.85
C LEU A 82 -15.90 7.51 12.16
N VAL A 83 -14.61 7.78 11.93
CA VAL A 83 -14.01 9.10 12.15
C VAL A 83 -13.47 9.75 10.89
N GLU A 84 -13.27 8.98 9.81
CA GLU A 84 -12.74 9.47 8.53
C GLU A 84 -13.13 8.52 7.39
N GLY A 85 -13.29 9.04 6.17
CA GLY A 85 -13.60 8.25 4.98
C GLY A 85 -15.06 7.80 4.90
N SER A 86 -15.33 6.73 4.15
CA SER A 86 -16.69 6.23 3.92
C SER A 86 -16.74 4.71 3.83
N ARG A 87 -17.76 4.12 4.47
CA ARG A 87 -18.07 2.68 4.39
C ARG A 87 -18.95 2.31 3.20
N THR A 88 -19.48 3.30 2.47
CA THR A 88 -20.51 3.06 1.44
C THR A 88 -20.27 3.81 0.14
N VAL A 89 -19.39 4.81 0.15
CA VAL A 89 -19.06 5.63 -1.03
C VAL A 89 -17.63 5.31 -1.45
N PRO A 90 -17.44 4.53 -2.52
CA PRO A 90 -16.11 4.20 -3.00
C PRO A 90 -15.39 5.43 -3.54
N THR A 91 -14.08 5.50 -3.30
CA THR A 91 -13.22 6.55 -3.85
C THR A 91 -12.33 5.94 -4.93
N ALA A 92 -12.17 6.65 -6.05
CA ALA A 92 -11.26 6.26 -7.11
C ALA A 92 -10.01 7.14 -7.07
N PHE A 93 -8.83 6.54 -7.16
CA PHE A 93 -7.54 7.22 -7.12
C PHE A 93 -6.49 6.46 -7.95
N GLU A 94 -5.37 7.13 -8.20
CA GLU A 94 -4.20 6.51 -8.80
C GLU A 94 -3.10 6.30 -7.76
N GLU A 95 -2.35 5.21 -7.89
CA GLU A 95 -1.13 4.98 -7.12
C GLU A 95 -0.02 4.50 -8.05
N TYR A 96 1.22 4.83 -7.69
CA TYR A 96 2.42 4.40 -8.38
C TYR A 96 3.20 3.51 -7.42
N TRP A 97 3.35 2.24 -7.78
CA TRP A 97 4.04 1.26 -6.96
C TRP A 97 5.35 0.90 -7.65
N THR A 98 6.46 1.16 -6.97
CA THR A 98 7.79 0.78 -7.46
C THR A 98 8.17 -0.56 -6.86
N PHE A 99 8.36 -1.55 -7.72
CA PHE A 99 8.88 -2.86 -7.36
C PHE A 99 10.38 -2.92 -7.64
N VAL A 100 11.11 -3.61 -6.77
CA VAL A 100 12.57 -3.76 -6.84
C VAL A 100 12.96 -5.23 -6.67
N ARG A 101 14.01 -5.65 -7.38
CA ARG A 101 14.72 -6.91 -7.12
C ARG A 101 16.21 -6.74 -7.42
N PRO A 102 17.11 -7.53 -6.82
CA PRO A 102 18.46 -7.70 -7.35
C PRO A 102 18.41 -8.24 -8.78
N VAL A 103 19.29 -7.80 -9.66
CA VAL A 103 19.36 -8.25 -11.07
C VAL A 103 19.42 -9.77 -11.15
N GLY A 104 18.70 -10.36 -12.10
CA GLY A 104 18.62 -11.80 -12.32
C GLY A 104 17.30 -12.43 -11.86
N PRO A 105 17.25 -13.76 -11.63
CA PRO A 105 16.02 -14.49 -11.35
C PRO A 105 15.60 -14.38 -9.87
N ASN A 106 15.64 -13.18 -9.31
CA ASN A 106 15.26 -12.91 -7.92
C ASN A 106 13.80 -12.48 -7.79
N GLY A 107 13.24 -12.64 -6.60
CA GLY A 107 11.88 -12.22 -6.29
C GLY A 107 11.74 -10.69 -6.23
N TRP A 108 10.62 -10.18 -6.78
CA TRP A 108 10.24 -8.78 -6.66
C TRP A 108 9.71 -8.46 -5.26
N ARG A 109 10.05 -7.27 -4.77
CA ARG A 109 9.54 -6.69 -3.53
C ARG A 109 9.04 -5.28 -3.80
N LEU A 110 8.03 -4.84 -3.05
CA LEU A 110 7.54 -3.47 -3.09
C LEU A 110 8.53 -2.57 -2.34
N GLY A 111 9.07 -1.57 -3.05
CA GLY A 111 10.05 -0.62 -2.51
C GLY A 111 9.50 0.79 -2.31
N ALA A 112 8.49 1.20 -3.08
CA ALA A 112 7.84 2.50 -2.92
C ALA A 112 6.35 2.44 -3.29
N ILE A 113 5.55 3.27 -2.60
CA ILE A 113 4.17 3.60 -2.98
C ILE A 113 4.10 5.14 -3.02
N GLN A 114 3.56 5.68 -4.10
CA GLN A 114 3.29 7.11 -4.23
C GLN A 114 1.86 7.33 -4.71
N GLN A 115 1.10 8.14 -3.99
CA GLN A 115 -0.19 8.64 -4.42
C GLN A 115 -0.04 10.12 -4.78
N PRO A 116 -0.35 10.54 -6.02
CA PRO A 116 -0.35 11.95 -6.38
C PRO A 116 -1.42 12.69 -5.57
N PRO A 117 -1.24 14.01 -5.33
CA PRO A 117 -2.29 14.83 -4.74
C PRO A 117 -3.59 14.73 -5.55
N ALA A 118 -4.72 14.68 -4.84
CA ALA A 118 -6.05 14.70 -5.44
C ALA A 118 -6.38 16.03 -6.12
#